data_AF-A0A937Z3J6-F1
#
_entry.id   AF-A0A937Z3J6-F1
#
_cell.length_a   1.000
_cell.length_b   1.000
_cell.length_c   1.000
_cell.angle_alpha   90.00
_cell.angle_beta   90.00
_cell.angle_gamma   90.00
#
_symmetry.space_group_name_H-M   'P 1'
#
loop_
_entity.id
_entity.type
_entity.pdbx_description
1 polymer ?
#
loop_
_entity_poly.entity_id
_entity_poly.type
_entity_poly.pdbx_seq_one_letter_code
_entity_poly.pdbx_strand_id
1 'polypeptide(L)'
;MKGRKIVGTRAQVERVLRKAAPEPLERHFVEVNGVRYPVKQALACAFGLARNDFDGARARAILLKMGLHVGTLRPEGSPPPQPGGARPRFPRAAGLPRPERWESYSEDGEPAAQVQAIEVPPIVLAWSPWHRWKALREDERGGSPIRLPAGRAGVYEVMAEGQRLRLTIGRTSSLRARVKYQLVMGSGGSHPARKPIMENEDLGRVFIRWAMTDRPATAEEALHLEHVRRHGRLPKYTQRT
;
A
#
# COMPACT_ATOMS: atom_id res chain seq x y z
N MET A 1 -11.10 14.07 -4.09
CA MET A 1 -12.43 13.86 -4.72
C MET A 1 -13.24 12.94 -3.81
N LYS A 2 -14.44 13.38 -3.40
CA LYS A 2 -15.29 12.70 -2.41
C LYS A 2 -15.72 11.32 -2.92
N GLY A 3 -15.68 10.31 -2.04
CA GLY A 3 -16.14 8.96 -2.34
C GLY A 3 -17.65 8.93 -2.57
N ARG A 4 -18.08 8.97 -3.83
CA ARG A 4 -19.46 8.59 -4.18
C ARG A 4 -19.65 7.13 -3.78
N LYS A 5 -20.62 6.86 -2.91
CA LYS A 5 -21.06 5.50 -2.59
C LYS A 5 -21.75 4.96 -3.84
N ILE A 6 -21.11 3.98 -4.49
CA ILE A 6 -21.71 3.26 -5.61
C ILE A 6 -22.67 2.24 -4.99
N VAL A 7 -23.97 2.49 -5.13
CA VAL A 7 -25.03 1.55 -4.77
C VAL A 7 -25.60 1.00 -6.07
N GLY A 8 -25.58 -0.32 -6.23
CA GLY A 8 -26.09 -1.00 -7.41
C GLY A 8 -26.22 -2.50 -7.18
N THR A 9 -26.98 -3.14 -8.06
CA THR A 9 -27.27 -4.57 -7.98
C THR A 9 -26.63 -5.34 -9.13
N ARG A 10 -26.45 -6.65 -8.95
CA ARG A 10 -25.99 -7.56 -10.01
C ARG A 10 -26.81 -7.44 -11.30
N ALA A 11 -28.14 -7.44 -11.17
CA ALA A 11 -29.06 -7.35 -12.31
C ALA A 11 -28.88 -6.07 -13.12
N GLN A 12 -28.52 -4.95 -12.48
CA GLN A 12 -28.20 -3.70 -13.18
C GLN A 12 -26.96 -3.86 -14.05
N VAL A 13 -25.89 -4.44 -13.52
CA VAL A 13 -24.64 -4.68 -14.26
C VAL A 13 -24.90 -5.60 -15.45
N GLU A 14 -25.63 -6.70 -15.25
CA GLU A 14 -25.94 -7.67 -16.31
C GLU A 14 -26.79 -7.07 -17.43
N ARG A 15 -27.80 -6.27 -17.09
CA ARG A 15 -28.69 -5.59 -18.06
C ARG A 15 -27.93 -4.63 -18.96
N VAL A 16 -27.00 -3.87 -18.41
CA VAL A 16 -26.22 -2.89 -19.17
C VAL A 16 -25.18 -3.60 -20.04
N LEU A 17 -24.47 -4.58 -19.48
CA LEU A 17 -23.42 -5.30 -20.21
C LEU A 17 -23.96 -6.10 -21.39
N ARG A 18 -25.21 -6.61 -21.33
CA ARG A 18 -25.86 -7.29 -22.46
C ARG A 18 -25.92 -6.44 -23.74
N LYS A 19 -25.91 -5.11 -23.61
CA LYS A 19 -25.96 -4.17 -24.75
C LYS A 19 -24.59 -3.61 -25.14
N ALA A 20 -23.54 -3.93 -24.37
CA ALA A 20 -22.20 -3.42 -24.60
C ALA A 20 -21.33 -4.46 -25.31
N ALA A 21 -20.53 -4.02 -26.29
CA ALA A 21 -19.50 -4.85 -26.88
C ALA A 21 -18.30 -4.99 -25.92
N PRO A 22 -17.79 -6.20 -25.67
CA PRO A 22 -16.63 -6.38 -24.80
C PRO A 22 -15.37 -5.80 -25.45
N GLU A 23 -14.61 -5.03 -24.66
CA GLU A 23 -13.31 -4.53 -25.07
C GLU A 23 -12.20 -5.57 -24.85
N PRO A 24 -11.00 -5.37 -25.44
CA PRO A 24 -9.86 -6.24 -25.22
C PRO A 24 -9.57 -6.44 -23.73
N LEU A 25 -9.43 -7.72 -23.34
CA LEU A 25 -9.18 -8.10 -21.96
C LEU A 25 -7.69 -7.91 -21.63
N GLU A 26 -7.40 -7.23 -20.52
CA GLU A 26 -6.02 -7.06 -20.03
C GLU A 26 -5.67 -8.13 -18.99
N ARG A 27 -6.04 -7.89 -17.73
CA ARG A 27 -5.63 -8.73 -16.58
C ARG A 27 -6.82 -9.27 -15.80
N HIS A 28 -7.87 -8.48 -15.61
CA HIS A 28 -9.02 -8.87 -14.82
C HIS A 28 -10.31 -8.68 -15.62
N PHE A 29 -11.20 -9.65 -15.54
CA PHE A 29 -12.46 -9.65 -16.27
C PHE A 29 -13.62 -10.06 -15.35
N VAL A 30 -14.81 -9.63 -15.70
CA VAL A 30 -16.06 -10.12 -15.14
C VAL A 30 -16.79 -10.92 -16.22
N GLU A 31 -17.36 -12.06 -15.84
CA GLU A 31 -18.12 -12.91 -16.76
C GLU A 31 -19.62 -12.68 -16.56
N VAL A 32 -20.32 -12.35 -17.65
CA VAL A 32 -21.76 -12.09 -17.67
C VAL A 32 -22.36 -12.79 -18.89
N ASN A 33 -23.26 -13.76 -18.65
CA ASN A 33 -23.90 -14.56 -19.70
C ASN A 33 -22.90 -15.22 -20.68
N GLY A 34 -21.77 -15.73 -20.16
CA GLY A 34 -20.71 -16.35 -20.97
C GLY A 34 -19.80 -15.39 -21.72
N VAL A 35 -20.04 -14.07 -21.62
CA VAL A 35 -19.19 -13.03 -22.22
C VAL A 35 -18.31 -12.39 -21.15
N ARG A 36 -17.02 -12.20 -21.47
CA ARG A 36 -16.03 -11.61 -20.56
C ARG A 36 -15.83 -10.13 -20.87
N TYR A 37 -15.93 -9.30 -19.85
CA TYR A 37 -15.74 -7.86 -19.93
C TYR A 37 -14.61 -7.42 -19.02
N PRO A 38 -13.75 -6.46 -19.41
CA PRO A 38 -12.81 -5.83 -18.49
C PRO A 38 -13.53 -5.26 -17.28
N VAL A 39 -12.99 -5.47 -16.07
CA VAL A 39 -13.64 -5.01 -14.82
C VAL A 39 -13.90 -3.51 -14.80
N LYS A 40 -13.04 -2.72 -15.46
CA LYS A 40 -13.21 -1.28 -15.56
C LYS A 40 -14.32 -0.87 -16.53
N GLN A 41 -14.45 -1.60 -17.65
CA GLN A 41 -15.55 -1.41 -18.59
C GLN A 41 -16.88 -1.68 -17.89
N ALA A 42 -16.98 -2.83 -17.22
CA ALA A 42 -18.19 -3.27 -16.54
C ALA A 42 -18.70 -2.24 -15.53
N LEU A 43 -17.81 -1.70 -14.69
CA LEU A 43 -18.18 -0.69 -13.72
C LEU A 43 -18.54 0.65 -14.38
N ALA A 44 -17.78 1.08 -15.39
CA ALA A 44 -18.04 2.33 -16.10
C ALA A 44 -19.41 2.31 -16.80
N CYS A 45 -19.71 1.24 -17.53
CA CYS A 45 -20.99 1.07 -18.23
C CYS A 45 -22.15 0.99 -17.24
N ALA A 46 -22.04 0.17 -16.19
CA ALA A 46 -23.14 -0.05 -15.26
C ALA A 46 -23.55 1.19 -14.45
N PHE A 47 -22.60 2.10 -14.19
CA PHE A 47 -22.79 3.24 -13.29
C PHE A 47 -22.60 4.61 -13.95
N GLY A 48 -22.35 4.67 -15.26
CA GLY A 48 -22.09 5.92 -15.98
C GLY A 48 -20.88 6.68 -15.45
N LEU A 49 -19.87 5.96 -14.96
CA LEU A 49 -18.67 6.54 -14.35
C LEU A 49 -17.53 6.64 -15.37
N ALA A 50 -16.68 7.66 -15.23
CA ALA A 50 -15.48 7.74 -16.05
C ALA A 50 -14.48 6.67 -15.59
N ARG A 51 -13.82 6.00 -16.53
CA ARG A 51 -12.82 4.95 -16.24
C ARG A 51 -11.64 5.43 -15.40
N ASN A 52 -11.39 6.74 -15.38
CA ASN A 52 -10.30 7.35 -14.61
C ASN A 52 -10.70 7.64 -13.15
N ASP A 53 -11.98 7.49 -12.80
CA ASP A 53 -12.47 7.74 -11.43
C ASP A 53 -12.14 6.60 -10.45
N PHE A 54 -11.70 5.45 -10.96
CA PHE A 54 -11.41 4.27 -10.15
C PHE A 54 -10.31 3.41 -10.77
N ASP A 55 -9.57 2.71 -9.90
CA ASP A 55 -8.61 1.70 -10.30
C ASP A 55 -9.27 0.31 -10.47
N GLY A 56 -8.54 -0.62 -11.07
CA GLY A 56 -9.03 -1.98 -11.31
C GLY A 56 -9.31 -2.78 -10.04
N ALA A 57 -8.57 -2.51 -8.94
CA ALA A 57 -8.76 -3.20 -7.68
C ALA A 57 -10.09 -2.81 -7.02
N ARG A 58 -10.42 -1.53 -7.04
CA ARG A 58 -11.70 -0.98 -6.57
C ARG A 58 -12.86 -1.47 -7.42
N ALA A 59 -12.70 -1.53 -8.75
CA ALA A 59 -13.72 -2.09 -9.62
C ALA A 59 -14.00 -3.57 -9.31
N ARG A 60 -12.95 -4.38 -9.14
CA ARG A 60 -13.06 -5.79 -8.74
C ARG A 60 -13.77 -5.96 -7.40
N ALA A 61 -13.37 -5.19 -6.38
CA ALA A 61 -13.97 -5.28 -5.06
C ALA A 61 -15.47 -4.98 -5.08
N ILE A 62 -15.89 -3.98 -5.86
CA ILE A 62 -17.30 -3.59 -5.99
C ILE A 62 -18.11 -4.66 -6.74
N LEU A 63 -17.58 -5.20 -7.85
CA LEU A 63 -18.25 -6.25 -8.62
C LEU A 63 -18.34 -7.58 -7.84
N LEU A 64 -17.31 -7.95 -7.08
CA LEU A 64 -17.36 -9.10 -6.18
C LEU A 64 -18.39 -8.90 -5.06
N LYS A 65 -18.47 -7.71 -4.49
CA LYS A 65 -19.46 -7.37 -3.45
C LYS A 65 -20.90 -7.46 -3.99
N MET A 66 -21.09 -7.25 -5.30
CA MET A 66 -22.37 -7.44 -5.99
C MET A 66 -22.64 -8.91 -6.37
N GLY A 67 -21.72 -9.84 -6.07
CA GLY A 67 -21.89 -11.26 -6.35
C GLY A 67 -21.63 -11.65 -7.81
N LEU A 68 -20.88 -10.85 -8.58
CA LEU A 68 -20.45 -11.21 -9.93
C LEU A 68 -19.18 -12.07 -9.91
N HIS A 69 -19.06 -12.96 -10.89
CA HIS A 69 -17.85 -13.77 -11.07
C HIS A 69 -16.74 -12.95 -11.73
N VAL A 70 -15.64 -12.72 -11.00
CA VAL A 70 -14.47 -11.98 -11.49
C VAL A 70 -13.28 -12.92 -11.63
N GLY A 71 -12.77 -13.04 -12.87
CA GLY A 71 -11.61 -13.84 -13.22
C GLY A 71 -10.35 -13.00 -13.47
N THR A 72 -9.22 -13.67 -13.61
CA THR A 72 -7.93 -13.07 -13.98
C THR A 72 -7.41 -13.80 -15.22
N LEU A 73 -7.01 -13.05 -16.24
CA LEU A 73 -6.30 -13.61 -17.37
C LEU A 73 -4.90 -14.01 -16.93
N ARG A 74 -4.51 -15.24 -17.27
CA ARG A 74 -3.11 -15.64 -17.17
C ARG A 74 -2.37 -15.01 -18.36
N PRO A 75 -1.20 -14.41 -18.15
CA PRO A 75 -0.34 -14.04 -19.27
C PRO A 75 0.04 -15.31 -20.03
N GLU A 76 -0.07 -15.27 -21.36
CA GLU A 76 0.50 -16.30 -22.23
C GLU A 76 1.97 -16.52 -21.87
N GLY A 77 2.39 -17.78 -21.74
CA GLY A 77 3.72 -18.14 -21.25
C GLY A 77 3.82 -18.41 -19.75
N SER A 78 2.74 -18.19 -18.98
CA SER A 78 2.66 -18.77 -17.63
C SER A 78 2.56 -20.29 -17.75
N PRO A 79 3.40 -21.08 -17.07
CA PRO A 79 3.30 -22.53 -17.13
C PRO A 79 1.87 -22.96 -16.77
N PRO A 80 1.31 -23.97 -17.47
CA PRO A 80 0.01 -24.53 -17.08
C PRO A 80 0.06 -24.88 -15.60
N PRO A 81 -1.03 -24.68 -14.85
CA PRO A 81 -1.05 -25.19 -13.47
C PRO A 81 -0.82 -26.70 -13.59
N GLN A 82 0.28 -27.19 -13.02
CA GLN A 82 0.63 -28.61 -13.15
C GLN A 82 -0.60 -29.45 -12.76
N PRO A 83 -1.14 -30.27 -13.68
CA PRO A 83 -2.20 -31.20 -13.33
C PRO A 83 -1.55 -32.26 -12.43
N GLY A 84 -1.77 -32.19 -11.12
CA GLY A 84 -1.27 -33.21 -10.20
C GLY A 84 -0.12 -32.80 -9.28
N GLY A 85 -0.04 -31.52 -8.90
CA GLY A 85 0.34 -31.23 -7.52
C GLY A 85 -0.79 -31.73 -6.61
N ALA A 86 -0.91 -33.05 -6.44
CA ALA A 86 -1.75 -33.61 -5.41
C ALA A 86 -1.38 -32.85 -4.13
N ARG A 87 -2.32 -32.03 -3.62
CA ARG A 87 -2.36 -31.86 -2.17
C ARG A 87 -2.18 -33.28 -1.63
N PRO A 88 -1.22 -33.56 -0.73
CA PRO A 88 -1.19 -34.87 -0.13
C PRO A 88 -2.61 -35.15 0.32
N ARG A 89 -3.26 -36.11 -0.37
CA ARG A 89 -4.46 -36.73 0.15
C ARG A 89 -3.90 -37.41 1.37
N PHE A 90 -3.96 -36.71 2.50
CA PHE A 90 -3.88 -37.39 3.77
C PHE A 90 -4.84 -38.58 3.61
N PRO A 91 -4.36 -39.83 3.78
CA PRO A 91 -5.28 -40.95 3.82
C PRO A 91 -6.40 -40.52 4.75
N ARG A 92 -7.65 -40.66 4.29
CA ARG A 92 -8.82 -40.46 5.15
C ARG A 92 -8.60 -41.42 6.30
N ALA A 93 -8.05 -40.89 7.38
CA ALA A 93 -7.57 -41.72 8.45
C ALA A 93 -8.79 -42.18 9.21
N ALA A 94 -9.32 -43.32 8.80
CA ALA A 94 -9.92 -44.24 9.73
C ALA A 94 -8.82 -44.55 10.76
N GLY A 95 -8.80 -43.80 11.86
CA GLY A 95 -7.81 -43.96 12.93
C GLY A 95 -6.83 -42.81 13.15
N LEU A 96 -6.99 -41.61 12.57
CA LEU A 96 -6.35 -40.45 13.20
C LEU A 96 -7.02 -40.30 14.57
N PRO A 97 -6.25 -40.29 15.68
CA PRO A 97 -6.83 -39.93 16.97
C PRO A 97 -7.55 -38.61 16.76
N ARG A 98 -8.84 -38.59 17.10
CA ARG A 98 -9.62 -37.37 17.31
C ARG A 98 -8.68 -36.42 18.05
N PRO A 99 -8.42 -35.18 17.58
CA PRO A 99 -7.38 -34.36 18.18
C PRO A 99 -7.66 -34.30 19.67
N GLU A 100 -6.90 -35.08 20.43
CA GLU A 100 -7.00 -35.10 21.86
C GLU A 100 -6.44 -33.75 22.24
N ARG A 101 -7.36 -32.84 22.56
CA ARG A 101 -7.12 -31.82 23.56
C ARG A 101 -5.82 -31.07 23.27
N TRP A 102 -5.78 -30.31 22.19
CA TRP A 102 -4.89 -29.16 22.19
C TRP A 102 -5.47 -28.21 23.25
N GLU A 103 -4.72 -28.11 24.33
CA GLU A 103 -4.82 -27.10 25.38
C GLU A 103 -5.99 -27.30 26.36
N SER A 104 -5.61 -27.71 27.56
CA SER A 104 -6.28 -27.38 28.80
C SER A 104 -6.66 -25.89 28.81
N TYR A 105 -7.94 -25.63 28.58
CA TYR A 105 -8.58 -24.40 29.01
C TYR A 105 -8.37 -24.29 30.53
N SER A 106 -8.13 -23.07 31.04
CA SER A 106 -8.43 -22.76 32.43
C SER A 106 -9.89 -23.11 32.71
N GLU A 107 -10.28 -23.32 33.98
CA GLU A 107 -11.69 -23.61 34.34
C GLU A 107 -12.67 -22.55 33.81
N ASP A 108 -12.17 -21.36 33.43
CA ASP A 108 -12.93 -20.24 32.85
C ASP A 108 -12.95 -20.18 31.30
N GLY A 109 -12.28 -21.10 30.57
CA GLY A 109 -12.40 -21.19 29.12
C GLY A 109 -11.58 -20.19 28.27
N GLU A 110 -10.69 -19.40 28.88
CA GLU A 110 -9.87 -18.41 28.16
C GLU A 110 -8.46 -18.95 27.86
N PRO A 111 -7.97 -18.88 26.61
CA PRO A 111 -6.61 -19.33 26.29
C PRO A 111 -5.58 -18.49 27.06
N ALA A 112 -4.70 -19.16 27.80
CA ALA A 112 -3.64 -18.49 28.55
C ALA A 112 -2.77 -17.64 27.61
N ALA A 113 -2.58 -16.37 27.94
CA ALA A 113 -1.75 -15.46 27.15
C ALA A 113 -0.32 -16.00 27.06
N GLN A 114 0.12 -16.34 25.85
CA GLN A 114 1.51 -16.73 25.60
C GLN A 114 2.36 -15.47 25.48
N VAL A 115 3.34 -15.32 26.39
CA VAL A 115 4.31 -14.23 26.35
C VAL A 115 5.55 -14.71 25.60
N GLN A 116 5.93 -14.00 24.54
CA GLN A 116 7.16 -14.24 23.79
C GLN A 116 8.08 -13.02 23.90
N ALA A 117 9.30 -13.23 24.39
CA ALA A 117 10.36 -12.23 24.31
C ALA A 117 10.94 -12.22 22.89
N ILE A 118 11.01 -11.04 22.27
CA ILE A 118 11.61 -10.85 20.95
C ILE A 118 12.81 -9.92 21.09
N GLU A 119 14.00 -10.44 20.84
CA GLU A 119 15.21 -9.62 20.75
C GLU A 119 15.30 -8.99 19.37
N VAL A 120 15.34 -7.65 19.34
CA VAL A 120 15.44 -6.88 18.11
C VAL A 120 16.89 -6.40 17.95
N PRO A 121 17.62 -6.84 16.92
CA PRO A 121 18.98 -6.35 16.67
C PRO A 121 18.99 -4.84 16.43
N PRO A 122 20.09 -4.14 16.79
CA PRO A 122 20.27 -2.72 16.53
C PRO A 122 20.09 -2.38 15.04
N ILE A 123 19.45 -1.24 14.76
CA ILE A 123 19.28 -0.74 13.40
C ILE A 123 20.32 0.34 13.14
N VAL A 124 21.22 0.10 12.19
CA VAL A 124 22.21 1.08 11.75
C VAL A 124 21.75 1.74 10.46
N LEU A 125 21.63 3.08 10.47
CA LEU A 125 21.16 3.85 9.33
C LEU A 125 22.30 4.64 8.69
N ALA A 126 22.65 4.28 7.45
CA ALA A 126 23.54 5.08 6.60
C ALA A 126 22.73 6.22 5.98
N TRP A 127 22.70 7.37 6.66
CA TRP A 127 21.97 8.56 6.22
C TRP A 127 22.63 9.21 5.01
N SER A 128 21.82 9.63 4.04
CA SER A 128 22.23 10.62 3.03
C SER A 128 22.59 11.94 3.71
N PRO A 129 23.36 12.81 3.03
CA PRO A 129 23.41 14.22 3.37
C PRO A 129 22.00 14.85 3.42
N TRP A 130 21.91 16.02 4.05
CA TRP A 130 20.70 16.83 3.96
C TRP A 130 20.64 17.53 2.60
N HIS A 131 19.52 17.38 1.92
CA HIS A 131 19.28 17.94 0.60
C HIS A 131 18.14 18.96 0.65
N ARG A 132 18.31 20.10 -0.04
CA ARG A 132 17.23 21.10 -0.16
C ARG A 132 16.04 20.50 -0.89
N TRP A 133 14.83 20.80 -0.43
CA TRP A 133 13.58 20.37 -1.06
C TRP A 133 13.52 20.76 -2.54
N LYS A 134 13.92 21.99 -2.88
CA LYS A 134 13.96 22.48 -4.27
C LYS A 134 14.88 21.65 -5.17
N ALA A 135 16.04 21.22 -4.68
CA ALA A 135 17.01 20.45 -5.47
C ALA A 135 16.47 19.05 -5.86
N LEU A 136 15.60 18.46 -5.04
CA LEU A 136 14.90 17.21 -5.35
C LEU A 136 13.78 17.37 -6.39
N ARG A 137 13.32 18.61 -6.61
CA ARG A 137 12.25 18.93 -7.57
C ARG A 137 12.78 19.05 -9.01
N GLU A 138 14.00 19.53 -9.19
CA GLU A 138 14.59 19.92 -10.49
C GLU A 138 15.02 18.74 -11.41
N ASP A 139 14.36 17.58 -11.30
CA ASP A 139 14.82 16.31 -11.88
C ASP A 139 13.90 15.74 -12.97
N GLU A 140 13.30 16.59 -13.81
CA GLU A 140 12.49 16.15 -14.97
C GLU A 140 13.30 16.03 -16.27
N ARG A 141 14.51 16.61 -16.34
CA ARG A 141 15.36 16.56 -17.56
C ARG A 141 16.72 15.86 -17.35
N GLY A 142 16.91 15.15 -16.23
CA GLY A 142 18.15 14.43 -15.93
C GLY A 142 19.29 15.29 -15.36
N GLY A 143 18.99 16.53 -14.94
CA GLY A 143 19.98 17.50 -14.44
C GLY A 143 20.13 17.56 -12.91
N SER A 144 19.25 16.93 -12.11
CA SER A 144 19.45 16.98 -10.66
C SER A 144 20.59 16.05 -10.25
N PRO A 145 21.60 16.55 -9.50
CA PRO A 145 22.68 15.70 -9.01
C PRO A 145 22.21 14.69 -7.96
N ILE A 146 20.99 14.85 -7.44
CA ILE A 146 20.49 14.08 -6.29
C ILE A 146 19.58 12.95 -6.78
N ARG A 147 20.08 11.71 -6.71
CA ARG A 147 19.32 10.52 -7.11
C ARG A 147 18.81 9.75 -5.89
N LEU A 148 17.49 9.75 -5.72
CA LEU A 148 16.83 8.87 -4.76
C LEU A 148 16.85 7.41 -5.26
N PRO A 149 17.17 6.43 -4.40
CA PRO A 149 17.21 5.02 -4.80
C PRO A 149 15.80 4.55 -5.22
N ALA A 150 15.70 4.06 -6.45
CA ALA A 150 14.44 3.57 -7.01
C ALA A 150 14.12 2.17 -6.47
N GLY A 151 12.87 1.96 -6.03
CA GLY A 151 12.40 0.65 -5.58
C GLY A 151 13.02 0.14 -4.27
N ARG A 152 13.74 0.99 -3.53
CA ARG A 152 14.34 0.62 -2.24
C ARG A 152 13.52 1.16 -1.08
N ALA A 153 13.30 0.30 -0.09
CA ALA A 153 12.67 0.65 1.16
C ALA A 153 13.61 1.49 2.05
N GLY A 154 13.04 2.29 2.92
CA GLY A 154 13.81 3.12 3.83
C GLY A 154 12.97 4.06 4.66
N VAL A 155 13.68 4.92 5.37
CA VAL A 155 13.13 6.01 6.19
C VAL A 155 13.67 7.35 5.69
N TYR A 156 12.92 8.41 5.95
CA TYR A 156 13.32 9.78 5.62
C TYR A 156 12.92 10.73 6.74
N GLU A 157 13.68 11.81 6.83
CA GLU A 157 13.41 12.92 7.72
C GLU A 157 13.29 14.21 6.91
N VAL A 158 12.41 15.09 7.37
CA VAL A 158 12.25 16.44 6.84
C VAL A 158 12.43 17.43 7.97
N MET A 159 13.16 18.51 7.73
CA MET A 159 13.34 19.60 8.70
C MET A 159 13.36 20.96 7.99
N ALA A 160 13.09 22.03 8.73
CA ALA A 160 13.34 23.39 8.27
C ALA A 160 14.69 23.89 8.79
N GLU A 161 15.34 24.76 8.03
CA GLU A 161 16.62 25.39 8.37
C GLU A 161 16.54 26.12 9.71
N GLY A 162 17.58 25.97 10.54
CA GLY A 162 17.63 26.59 11.87
C GLY A 162 16.66 25.99 12.89
N GLN A 163 15.77 25.08 12.49
CA GLN A 163 14.89 24.37 13.42
C GLN A 163 15.54 23.07 13.88
N ARG A 164 15.52 22.82 15.19
CA ARG A 164 15.94 21.52 15.75
C ARG A 164 14.90 20.43 15.53
N LEU A 165 13.64 20.81 15.36
CA LEU A 165 12.52 19.90 15.25
C LEU A 165 12.37 19.35 13.83
N ARG A 166 11.90 18.10 13.74
CA ARG A 166 11.56 17.48 12.47
C ARG A 166 10.14 17.90 12.10
N LEU A 167 9.97 18.22 10.82
CA LEU A 167 8.66 18.47 10.23
C LEU A 167 7.92 17.13 10.09
N THR A 168 8.60 16.11 9.59
CA THR A 168 8.06 14.74 9.55
C THR A 168 9.22 13.74 9.56
N ILE A 169 8.97 12.57 10.12
CA ILE A 169 9.78 11.36 9.95
C ILE A 169 8.82 10.34 9.34
N GLY A 170 9.24 9.67 8.28
CA GLY A 170 8.38 8.77 7.52
C GLY A 170 9.11 7.52 7.05
N ARG A 171 8.37 6.41 6.93
CA ARG A 171 8.82 5.19 6.26
C ARG A 171 8.25 5.01 4.86
N THR A 172 8.88 4.15 4.06
CA THR A 172 8.37 3.76 2.75
C THR A 172 8.98 2.45 2.25
N SER A 173 8.24 1.74 1.39
CA SER A 173 8.77 0.62 0.58
C SER A 173 9.54 1.09 -0.66
N SER A 174 9.38 2.37 -1.06
CA SER A 174 10.11 2.99 -2.17
C SER A 174 10.42 4.45 -1.86
N LEU A 175 11.68 4.75 -1.58
CA LEU A 175 12.18 6.10 -1.26
C LEU A 175 11.88 7.08 -2.39
N ARG A 176 12.20 6.72 -3.64
CA ARG A 176 11.90 7.57 -4.81
C ARG A 176 10.40 7.83 -4.96
N ALA A 177 9.55 6.82 -4.80
CA ALA A 177 8.10 7.00 -4.94
C ALA A 177 7.53 7.95 -3.86
N ARG A 178 7.92 7.74 -2.60
CA ARG A 178 7.37 8.48 -1.47
C ARG A 178 7.95 9.89 -1.35
N VAL A 179 9.27 10.02 -1.42
CA VAL A 179 9.95 11.30 -1.19
C VAL A 179 9.85 12.19 -2.43
N LYS A 180 10.26 11.71 -3.61
CA LYS A 180 10.25 12.54 -4.82
C LYS A 180 8.83 12.78 -5.30
N TYR A 181 8.11 11.72 -5.65
CA TYR A 181 6.83 11.88 -6.32
C TYR A 181 5.74 12.34 -5.34
N GLN A 182 5.52 11.64 -4.23
CA GLN A 182 4.39 11.96 -3.36
C GLN A 182 4.62 13.18 -2.45
N LEU A 183 5.80 13.31 -1.85
CA LEU A 183 6.10 14.39 -0.90
C LEU A 183 6.53 15.69 -1.63
N VAL A 184 7.56 15.63 -2.48
CA VAL A 184 8.12 16.82 -3.15
C VAL A 184 7.25 17.28 -4.32
N MET A 185 6.94 16.40 -5.28
CA MET A 185 6.19 16.77 -6.50
C MET A 185 4.68 16.84 -6.24
N GLY A 186 4.15 15.97 -5.37
CA GLY A 186 2.72 15.75 -5.21
C GLY A 186 2.08 14.90 -6.31
N SER A 187 2.88 14.12 -7.04
CA SER A 187 2.42 13.15 -8.02
C SER A 187 2.37 11.74 -7.43
N GLY A 188 1.48 10.89 -7.94
CA GLY A 188 1.42 9.48 -7.53
C GLY A 188 0.80 9.21 -6.14
N GLY A 189 -0.01 10.13 -5.61
CA GLY A 189 -0.77 9.95 -4.38
C GLY A 189 -0.64 11.10 -3.39
N SER A 190 -1.40 11.04 -2.28
CA SER A 190 -1.32 12.03 -1.21
C SER A 190 -0.29 11.61 -0.16
N HIS A 191 0.61 12.52 0.18
CA HIS A 191 1.45 12.43 1.36
C HIS A 191 0.86 13.30 2.48
N PRO A 192 0.57 12.75 3.68
CA PRO A 192 -0.14 13.47 4.74
C PRO A 192 0.55 14.77 5.16
N ALA A 193 1.89 14.74 5.27
CA ALA A 193 2.66 15.93 5.64
C ALA A 193 2.91 16.93 4.48
N ARG A 194 2.59 16.60 3.22
CA ARG A 194 2.94 17.48 2.09
C ARG A 194 2.19 18.80 2.16
N LYS A 195 0.85 18.71 2.25
CA LYS A 195 -0.02 19.89 2.28
C LYS A 195 0.40 20.87 3.38
N PRO A 196 0.52 20.46 4.66
CA PRO A 196 0.92 21.39 5.71
C PRO A 196 2.35 21.92 5.53
N ILE A 197 3.32 21.13 5.04
CA ILE A 197 4.66 21.66 4.74
C ILE A 197 4.61 22.75 3.67
N MET A 198 3.84 22.55 2.60
CA MET A 198 3.72 23.54 1.52
C MET A 198 2.99 24.82 1.95
N GLU A 199 2.03 24.70 2.86
CA GLU A 199 1.22 25.84 3.32
C GLU A 199 1.91 26.64 4.43
N ASN A 200 2.78 26.01 5.22
CA ASN A 200 3.29 26.61 6.47
C ASN A 200 4.82 26.73 6.55
N GLU A 201 5.57 26.21 5.58
CA GLU A 201 7.04 26.25 5.60
C GLU A 201 7.60 26.90 4.33
N ASP A 202 8.72 27.62 4.48
CA ASP A 202 9.49 28.10 3.34
C ASP A 202 10.26 26.94 2.69
N LEU A 203 9.77 26.45 1.55
CA LEU A 203 10.37 25.35 0.80
C LEU A 203 11.83 25.59 0.39
N GLY A 204 12.30 26.85 0.31
CA GLY A 204 13.71 27.17 0.10
C GLY A 204 14.62 26.78 1.27
N ARG A 205 14.02 26.66 2.46
CA ARG A 205 14.66 26.35 3.74
C ARG A 205 14.28 24.97 4.27
N VAL A 206 13.52 24.18 3.52
CA VAL A 206 13.21 22.80 3.89
C VAL A 206 14.29 21.86 3.36
N PHE A 207 14.75 20.95 4.22
CA PHE A 207 15.74 19.94 3.93
C PHE A 207 15.17 18.54 4.16
N ILE A 208 15.63 17.59 3.35
CA ILE A 208 15.24 16.19 3.38
C ILE A 208 16.50 15.33 3.38
N ARG A 209 16.51 14.27 4.19
CA ARG A 209 17.48 13.18 4.10
C ARG A 209 16.78 11.83 4.18
N TRP A 210 17.45 10.78 3.75
CA TRP A 210 16.92 9.42 3.82
C TRP A 210 18.01 8.40 4.18
N ALA A 211 17.58 7.23 4.62
CA ALA A 211 18.43 6.07 4.81
C ALA A 211 17.69 4.84 4.28
N MET A 212 18.43 3.96 3.59
CA MET A 212 17.90 2.65 3.18
C MET A 212 17.91 1.70 4.38
N THR A 213 16.88 0.88 4.50
CA THR A 213 16.80 -0.19 5.50
C THR A 213 15.76 -1.22 5.05
N ASP A 214 16.01 -2.47 5.41
CA ASP A 214 15.10 -3.60 5.30
C ASP A 214 14.00 -3.60 6.37
N ARG A 215 14.17 -2.80 7.44
CA ARG A 215 13.25 -2.70 8.59
C ARG A 215 12.67 -1.28 8.75
N PRO A 216 12.03 -0.70 7.72
CA PRO A 216 11.65 0.71 7.72
C PRO A 216 10.58 1.07 8.77
N ALA A 217 9.72 0.11 9.17
CA ALA A 217 8.74 0.31 10.23
C ALA A 217 9.41 0.47 11.60
N THR A 218 10.25 -0.50 11.99
CA THR A 218 11.00 -0.43 13.25
C THR A 218 11.93 0.78 13.30
N ALA A 219 12.56 1.14 12.17
CA ALA A 219 13.41 2.31 12.09
C ALA A 219 12.63 3.63 12.29
N GLU A 220 11.45 3.78 11.67
CA GLU A 220 10.61 4.97 11.87
C GLU A 220 10.16 5.11 13.32
N GLU A 221 9.71 4.01 13.94
CA GLU A 221 9.30 3.99 15.35
C GLU A 221 10.45 4.39 16.28
N ALA A 222 11.63 3.80 16.11
CA ALA A 222 12.82 4.15 16.89
C ALA A 222 13.20 5.64 16.72
N LEU A 223 13.07 6.18 15.50
CA LEU A 223 13.33 7.60 15.23
C LEU A 223 12.27 8.52 15.86
N HIS A 224 10.99 8.13 15.88
CA HIS A 224 9.95 8.86 16.60
C HIS A 224 10.19 8.85 18.10
N LEU A 225 10.52 7.70 18.69
CA LEU A 225 10.84 7.56 20.11
C LEU A 225 12.03 8.44 20.49
N GLU A 226 13.10 8.40 19.70
CA GLU A 226 14.27 9.25 19.91
C GLU A 226 13.94 10.74 19.77
N HIS A 227 13.09 11.10 18.80
CA HIS A 227 12.63 12.47 18.62
C HIS A 227 11.83 12.96 19.84
N VAL A 228 10.89 12.15 20.33
CA VAL A 228 10.10 12.44 21.54
C VAL A 228 11.00 12.53 22.76
N ARG A 229 11.95 11.60 22.94
CA ARG A 229 12.92 11.63 24.04
C ARG A 229 13.74 12.92 24.05
N ARG A 230 14.16 13.41 22.89
CA ARG A 230 14.98 14.63 22.76
C ARG A 230 14.17 15.92 22.85
N HIS A 231 12.91 15.93 22.41
CA HIS A 231 12.15 17.16 22.19
C HIS A 231 10.81 17.23 22.92
N GLY A 232 10.42 16.17 23.65
CA GLY A 232 9.16 16.08 24.40
C GLY A 232 7.91 15.95 23.54
N ARG A 233 8.03 15.82 22.22
CA ARG A 233 6.88 15.72 21.30
C ARG A 233 7.24 15.03 19.98
N LEU A 234 6.23 14.59 19.24
CA LEU A 234 6.37 14.04 17.88
C LEU A 234 6.74 15.12 16.86
N PRO A 235 7.27 14.75 15.68
CA PRO A 235 7.51 15.70 14.59
C PRO A 235 6.24 16.44 14.18
N LYS A 236 6.38 17.72 13.79
CA LYS A 236 5.30 18.71 13.65
C LYS A 236 4.09 18.24 12.83
N TYR A 237 4.32 17.50 11.75
CA TYR A 237 3.29 17.04 10.80
C TYR A 237 3.11 15.53 10.79
N THR A 238 3.47 14.86 11.88
CA THR A 238 3.18 13.44 12.07
C THR A 238 1.73 13.28 12.50
N GLN A 239 0.93 12.56 11.72
CA GLN A 239 -0.41 12.18 12.16
C GLN A 239 -0.29 11.10 13.22
N ARG A 240 -0.95 11.28 14.37
CA ARG A 240 -1.20 10.16 15.29
C ARG A 240 -2.11 9.19 14.55
N THR A 241 -1.63 7.97 14.35
CA THR A 241 -2.43 6.88 13.77
C THR A 241 -3.15 6.17 14.89
#